data_AF-A0A538L2L5-F1
#
_entry.id   AF-A0A538L2L5-F1
#
_cell.length_a   1.000
_cell.length_b   1.000
_cell.length_c   1.000
_cell.angle_alpha   90.00
_cell.angle_beta   90.00
_cell.angle_gamma   90.00
#
_symmetry.space_group_name_H-M   'P 1'
#
loop_
_entity.id
_entity.type
_entity.pdbx_description
1 polymer ?
#
loop_
_entity_poly.entity_id
_entity_poly.type
_entity_poly.pdbx_seq_one_letter_code
_entity_poly.pdbx_strand_id
1 'polypeptide(L)' 'VGGVHLLTLHRAKGLEFDAVFLPRVEERELPVRQAKTPEAVAEERRLLYVGLTRARRHLFVTWSGKP' A
#
# COMPACT_ATOMS: atom_id res chain seq x y z
N VAL A 1 4.46 -24.64 -4.67
CA VAL A 1 3.00 -24.41 -4.84
C VAL A 1 2.82 -22.95 -5.20
N GLY A 2 2.21 -22.65 -6.36
CA GLY A 2 1.85 -21.29 -6.73
C GLY A 2 0.69 -20.79 -5.88
N GLY A 3 0.64 -19.48 -5.61
CA GLY A 3 -0.40 -18.89 -4.77
C GLY A 3 -0.30 -17.38 -4.72
N VAL A 4 -1.30 -16.76 -4.09
CA VAL A 4 -1.34 -15.30 -3.87
C VAL A 4 -0.70 -14.98 -2.52
N HIS A 5 0.19 -13.99 -2.50
CA HIS A 5 0.77 -13.47 -1.26
C HIS A 5 -0.12 -12.36 -0.69
N LEU A 6 -0.75 -12.61 0.46
CA LEU A 6 -1.44 -11.58 1.23
C LEU A 6 -0.52 -11.07 2.34
N LEU A 7 -0.07 -9.82 2.23
CA LEU A 7 0.93 -9.21 3.11
C LEU A 7 0.49 -7.81 3.52
N THR A 8 1.00 -7.33 4.66
CA THR A 8 0.96 -5.91 5.00
C THR A 8 2.04 -5.15 4.22
N LEU A 9 1.87 -3.83 4.03
CA LEU A 9 2.90 -2.97 3.39
C LEU A 9 4.28 -3.12 4.02
N HIS A 10 4.33 -3.21 5.36
CA HIS A 10 5.56 -3.44 6.11
C HIS A 10 6.24 -4.77 5.77
N ARG A 11 5.46 -5.87 5.69
CA ARG A 11 6.00 -7.20 5.35
C ARG A 11 6.38 -7.33 3.88
N ALA A 12 5.85 -6.49 3.00
CA ALA A 12 6.19 -6.48 1.59
C ALA A 12 7.53 -5.78 1.30
N LYS A 13 8.12 -5.06 2.27
CA LYS A 13 9.38 -4.35 2.09
C LYS A 13 10.51 -5.31 1.66
N GLY A 14 11.19 -4.97 0.56
CA GLY A 14 12.27 -5.77 -0.01
C GLY A 14 11.81 -6.90 -0.93
N LEU A 15 10.51 -7.16 -1.03
CA LEU A 15 9.93 -8.10 -1.98
C LEU A 15 9.52 -7.37 -3.27
N GLU A 16 9.32 -8.14 -4.35
CA GLU A 16 8.79 -7.65 -5.62
C GLU A 16 7.91 -8.72 -6.27
N PHE A 17 6.87 -8.29 -6.99
CA PHE A 17 5.91 -9.16 -7.66
C PHE A 17 5.56 -8.60 -9.05
N ASP A 18 5.22 -9.47 -10.00
CA ASP A 18 4.82 -9.03 -11.34
C ASP A 18 3.52 -8.21 -11.32
N ALA A 19 2.60 -8.56 -10.41
CA ALA A 19 1.36 -7.84 -10.16
C ALA A 19 1.16 -7.57 -8.65
N VAL A 20 0.75 -6.36 -8.30
CA VAL A 20 0.40 -5.97 -6.93
C VAL A 20 -0.97 -5.32 -6.90
N PHE A 21 -1.77 -5.73 -5.93
CA PHE A 21 -3.05 -5.10 -5.59
C PHE A 21 -2.90 -4.40 -4.25
N LEU A 22 -3.11 -3.09 -4.24
CA LEU A 22 -3.21 -2.27 -3.03
C LEU A 22 -4.70 -1.94 -2.80
N PRO A 23 -5.43 -2.79 -2.06
CA PRO A 23 -6.83 -2.54 -1.80
C PRO A 23 -6.98 -1.45 -0.73
N ARG A 24 -8.10 -0.73 -0.79
CA ARG A 24 -8.56 0.22 0.25
C ARG A 24 -7.54 1.31 0.57
N VAL A 25 -6.95 1.91 -0.46
CA VAL A 25 -6.17 3.14 -0.30
C VAL A 25 -7.16 4.28 -0.07
N GLU A 26 -7.48 4.50 1.20
CA GLU A 26 -8.54 5.38 1.65
C GLU A 26 -8.06 6.20 2.86
N GLU A 27 -8.63 7.40 3.01
CA GLU A 27 -8.42 8.19 4.21
C GLU A 27 -8.75 7.38 5.47
N ARG A 28 -7.98 7.62 6.53
CA ARG A 28 -8.07 6.93 7.82
C ARG A 28 -7.54 5.48 7.84
N GLU A 29 -7.24 4.88 6.70
CA GLU A 29 -6.52 3.60 6.57
C GLU A 29 -5.09 3.82 6.08
N LEU A 30 -4.89 4.71 5.11
CA LEU A 30 -3.58 5.12 4.61
C LEU A 30 -3.67 6.57 4.07
N PRO A 31 -3.36 7.59 4.91
CA PRO A 31 -2.74 7.48 6.22
C PRO A 31 -3.69 6.96 7.32
N VAL A 32 -3.17 6.16 8.24
CA VAL A 32 -3.94 5.69 9.41
C VAL A 32 -4.44 6.87 10.26
N ARG A 33 -5.60 6.71 10.92
CA ARG A 33 -6.21 7.75 11.79
C ARG A 33 -5.27 8.36 12.83
N GLN A 34 -4.25 7.61 13.25
CA GLN A 34 -3.30 7.96 14.27
C GLN A 34 -2.18 8.87 13.74
N ALA A 35 -1.98 8.96 12.42
CA ALA A 35 -0.99 9.83 11.79
C ALA A 35 -1.48 11.29 11.81
N LYS A 36 -1.32 11.96 12.96
CA LYS A 36 -1.83 13.32 13.20
C LYS A 36 -0.80 14.43 12.94
N THR A 37 0.49 14.09 12.87
CA THR A 37 1.56 15.06 12.60
C THR A 37 2.03 14.99 11.14
N PRO A 38 2.60 16.07 10.59
CA PRO A 38 3.18 16.04 9.25
C PRO A 38 4.21 14.91 9.06
N GLU A 39 5.02 14.63 10.08
CA GLU A 39 6.05 13.59 10.06
C GLU A 39 5.42 12.19 10.01
N ALA A 40 4.34 11.96 10.78
CA ALA A 40 3.62 10.70 10.77
C ALA A 40 2.92 10.45 9.43
N VAL A 41 2.30 11.49 8.85
CA VAL A 41 1.72 11.41 7.50
C VAL A 41 2.81 11.17 6.45
N ALA A 42 3.99 11.76 6.61
CA ALA A 42 5.12 11.51 5.72
C ALA A 42 5.61 10.05 5.81
N GLU A 43 5.54 9.41 6.98
CA GLU A 43 5.85 7.98 7.13
C GLU A 43 4.82 7.10 6.40
N GLU A 44 3.52 7.37 6.57
CA GLU A 44 2.47 6.66 5.84
C GLU A 44 2.60 6.82 4.31
N ARG A 45 3.02 8.01 3.85
CA ARG A 45 3.35 8.26 2.45
C ARG A 45 4.53 7.41 1.96
N ARG A 46 5.57 7.23 2.81
CA ARG A 46 6.69 6.33 2.51
C ARG A 46 6.23 4.87 2.46
N LEU A 47 5.31 4.45 3.33
CA LEU A 47 4.73 3.12 3.28
C LEU A 47 3.91 2.87 2.01
N LEU A 48 3.13 3.87 1.57
CA LEU A 48 2.46 3.80 0.27
C LEU A 48 3.49 3.65 -0.86
N TYR A 49 4.55 4.47 -0.86
CA TYR A 49 5.63 4.37 -1.85
C TYR A 49 6.29 2.98 -1.87
N VAL A 50 6.52 2.38 -0.70
CA VAL A 50 6.98 0.98 -0.60
C VAL A 50 6.01 0.06 -1.33
N GLY A 51 4.71 0.14 -1.03
CA GLY A 51 3.67 -0.66 -1.71
C GLY A 51 3.68 -0.52 -3.23
N LEU A 52 3.70 0.72 -3.72
CA LEU A 52 3.71 1.04 -5.16
C LEU A 52 4.93 0.42 -5.86
N THR A 53 6.10 0.53 -5.23
CA THR A 53 7.37 0.01 -5.78
C THR A 53 7.57 -1.49 -5.62
N ARG A 54 6.59 -2.23 -5.06
CA ARG A 54 6.63 -3.70 -5.07
C ARG A 54 6.20 -4.29 -6.41
N ALA A 55 5.51 -3.50 -7.24
CA ALA A 55 4.98 -3.94 -8.54
C ALA A 55 6.04 -3.79 -9.64
N ARG A 56 6.28 -4.86 -10.41
CA ARG A 56 7.18 -4.81 -11.58
C ARG A 56 6.46 -4.41 -12.87
N ARG A 57 5.24 -4.91 -13.08
CA ARG A 57 4.51 -4.75 -14.35
C ARG A 57 3.11 -4.19 -14.17
N HIS A 58 2.36 -4.72 -13.20
CA HIS A 58 0.97 -4.36 -12.98
C HIS A 58 0.76 -3.88 -11.55
N LEU A 59 0.20 -2.67 -11.43
CA LEU A 59 -0.20 -2.09 -10.16
C LEU A 59 -1.68 -1.75 -10.22
N PHE A 60 -2.44 -2.29 -9.28
CA PHE A 60 -3.84 -1.94 -9.08
C PHE A 60 -4.00 -1.28 -7.73
N VAL A 61 -4.56 -0.07 -7.73
CA VAL A 61 -4.91 0.67 -6.52
C VAL A 61 -6.42 0.82 -6.51
N THR A 62 -7.05 0.41 -5.42
CA THR A 62 -8.51 0.51 -5.29
C THR A 62 -8.88 1.30 -4.05
N TRP A 63 -9.99 2.03 -4.15
CA TRP A 63 -10.61 2.78 -3.07
C TRP A 63 -12.13 2.60 -3.16
N SER A 64 -12.84 2.89 -2.08
CA SER A 64 -14.30 2.97 -2.05
C SER A 64 -14.74 4.43 -2.02
N GLY A 65 -15.76 4.74 -2.82
CA GLY A 65 -16.30 6.08 -2.98
C GLY A 65 -17.28 6.15 -4.13
N LYS A 66 -18.02 7.25 -4.22
CA LYS A 66 -18.70 7.57 -5.48
C LYS A 66 -17.63 7.95 -6.51
N PRO A 67 -17.80 7.59 -7.79
CA PRO A 67 -16.98 8.13 -8.87
C PRO A 67 -16.90 9.65 -8.82
#